data_AF-A0A660SB65-F1
#
_entry.id   AF-A0A660SB65-F1
#
_cell.length_a   1.000
_cell.length_b   1.000
_cell.length_c   1.000
_cell.angle_alpha   90.00
_cell.angle_beta   90.00
_cell.angle_gamma   90.00
#
_symmetry.space_group_name_H-M   'P 1'
#
loop_
_entity.id
_entity.type
_entity.pdbx_description
1 polymer ?
#
loop_
_entity_poly.entity_id
_entity_poly.type
_entity_poly.pdbx_seq_one_letter_code
_entity_poly.pdbx_strand_id
1 'polypeptide(L)'
;MKEIRNSLLLAKQLLFSRYKFDVFDFSIKNSILITLQILKYYFEKPNFIKKGDFLLFNIDYPKEYMHQESIKYNITVGVSYCQKPLNCPSGRFNDKCNPKPLSVCKNCTVNQIREHAINNNLRFIIITTSFEFARLHLKMTKNSLRGHKTLYIVSVCPYILNISKLFSFILGVKLISIPLIKEGCNSSKEFLSAEKGYKAQKTEYMRTAHNAFLKTITRFGKSNKYLK
;
A
#
# COMPACT_ATOMS: atom_id res chain seq x y z
N MET A 1 -3.86 7.03 22.77
CA MET A 1 -2.67 7.92 22.87
C MET A 1 -1.42 7.44 22.12
N LYS A 2 -1.00 6.16 22.23
CA LYS A 2 0.22 5.64 21.56
C LYS A 2 0.15 5.67 20.01
N GLU A 3 -1.02 5.37 19.45
CA GLU A 3 -1.25 5.48 17.99
C GLU A 3 -1.19 6.92 17.49
N ILE A 4 -1.77 7.87 18.24
CA ILE A 4 -1.75 9.31 17.90
C ILE A 4 -0.34 9.86 17.91
N ARG A 5 0.46 9.51 18.94
CA ARG A 5 1.86 9.90 19.01
C ARG A 5 2.66 9.35 17.83
N ASN A 6 2.40 8.11 17.42
CA ASN A 6 3.04 7.52 16.24
C ASN A 6 2.60 8.19 14.94
N SER A 7 1.31 8.49 14.76
CA SER A 7 0.78 9.19 13.59
C SER A 7 1.29 10.64 13.48
N LEU A 8 1.38 11.37 14.59
CA LEU A 8 1.97 12.71 14.65
C LEU A 8 3.48 12.70 14.40
N LEU A 9 4.20 11.70 14.92
CA LEU A 9 5.62 11.53 14.64
C LEU A 9 5.85 11.26 13.14
N LEU A 10 4.97 10.48 12.52
CA LEU A 10 4.99 10.20 11.09
C LEU A 10 4.63 11.45 10.26
N ALA A 11 3.61 12.21 10.67
CA ALA A 11 3.25 13.49 10.05
C ALA A 11 4.42 14.48 10.11
N LYS A 12 5.11 14.54 11.26
CA LYS A 12 6.33 15.33 11.43
C LYS A 12 7.43 14.82 10.48
N GLN A 13 7.63 13.50 10.35
CA GLN A 13 8.60 12.92 9.41
C GLN A 13 8.28 13.21 7.94
N LEU A 14 6.99 13.23 7.56
CA LEU A 14 6.55 13.62 6.22
C LEU A 14 6.91 15.08 5.88
N LEU A 15 6.96 15.96 6.88
CA LEU A 15 7.37 17.36 6.73
C LEU A 15 8.89 17.55 6.51
N PHE A 16 9.74 16.59 6.90
CA PHE A 16 11.21 16.74 6.88
C PHE A 16 11.95 15.92 5.79
N SER A 17 11.25 15.19 4.91
CA SER A 17 11.86 14.36 3.86
C SER A 17 12.37 15.16 2.63
N ARG A 18 13.27 14.58 1.82
CA ARG A 18 13.91 15.19 0.62
C ARG A 18 12.94 15.45 -0.56
N TYR A 19 11.66 15.08 -0.43
CA TYR A 19 10.62 15.12 -1.47
C TYR A 19 9.48 16.11 -1.14
N LYS A 20 9.82 17.18 -0.42
CA LYS A 20 8.94 18.14 0.27
C LYS A 20 7.77 18.68 -0.54
N PHE A 21 7.95 19.13 -1.78
CA PHE A 21 7.00 20.07 -2.39
C PHE A 21 5.59 19.51 -2.63
N ASP A 22 5.43 18.35 -3.27
CA ASP A 22 4.09 17.87 -3.66
C ASP A 22 3.18 17.55 -2.46
N VAL A 23 3.76 16.91 -1.44
CA VAL A 23 3.06 16.47 -0.23
C VAL A 23 2.76 17.68 0.65
N PHE A 24 3.73 18.57 0.81
CA PHE A 24 3.61 19.79 1.59
C PHE A 24 2.62 20.78 0.96
N ASP A 25 2.73 21.04 -0.34
CA ASP A 25 1.83 21.93 -1.08
C ASP A 25 0.38 21.45 -1.00
N PHE A 26 0.14 20.15 -1.22
CA PHE A 26 -1.18 19.57 -1.03
C PHE A 26 -1.68 19.75 0.41
N SER A 27 -0.81 19.53 1.39
CA SER A 27 -1.17 19.61 2.80
C SER A 27 -1.50 21.04 3.24
N ILE A 28 -0.80 22.04 2.72
CA ILE A 28 -1.09 23.47 2.98
C ILE A 28 -2.41 23.86 2.33
N LYS A 29 -2.55 23.61 1.02
CA LYS A 29 -3.74 23.99 0.25
C LYS A 29 -5.02 23.35 0.78
N ASN A 30 -4.91 22.16 1.38
CA ASN A 30 -6.04 21.42 1.91
C ASN A 30 -5.99 21.31 3.45
N SER A 31 -5.24 22.18 4.14
CA SER A 31 -4.98 22.08 5.58
C SER A 31 -6.26 22.04 6.42
N ILE A 32 -7.25 22.87 6.10
CA ILE A 32 -8.56 22.89 6.77
C ILE A 32 -9.30 21.57 6.53
N LEU A 33 -9.40 21.13 5.28
CA LEU A 33 -10.07 19.88 4.92
C LEU A 33 -9.40 18.67 5.59
N ILE A 34 -8.08 18.59 5.57
CA ILE A 34 -7.30 17.52 6.21
C ILE A 34 -7.53 17.54 7.72
N THR A 35 -7.53 18.73 8.34
CA THR A 35 -7.78 18.86 9.79
C THR A 35 -9.18 18.37 10.14
N LEU A 36 -10.20 18.78 9.37
CA LEU A 36 -11.58 18.30 9.55
C LEU A 36 -11.68 16.79 9.37
N GLN A 37 -10.99 16.20 8.39
CA GLN A 37 -10.96 14.75 8.18
C GLN A 37 -10.20 14.00 9.28
N ILE A 38 -9.15 14.58 9.87
CA ILE A 38 -8.46 14.02 11.04
C ILE A 38 -9.37 14.05 12.27
N LEU A 39 -10.06 15.16 12.51
CA LEU A 39 -11.06 15.26 13.58
C LEU A 39 -12.17 14.23 13.35
N LYS A 40 -12.70 14.14 12.12
CA LYS A 40 -13.68 13.13 11.74
C LYS A 40 -13.16 11.73 11.98
N TYR A 41 -11.92 11.41 11.62
CA TYR A 41 -11.30 10.10 11.91
C TYR A 41 -11.23 9.79 13.41
N TYR A 42 -11.06 10.81 14.25
CA TYR A 42 -11.02 10.65 15.70
C TYR A 42 -12.40 10.32 16.27
N PHE A 43 -13.45 10.95 15.75
CA PHE A 43 -14.83 10.74 16.22
C PHE A 43 -15.54 9.56 15.54
N GLU A 44 -15.34 9.40 14.24
CA GLU A 44 -15.83 8.31 13.42
C GLU A 44 -14.70 7.30 13.23
N LYS A 45 -14.80 6.17 13.94
CA LYS A 45 -13.83 5.08 13.73
C LYS A 45 -13.86 4.69 12.24
N PRO A 46 -12.71 4.61 11.56
CA PRO A 46 -12.65 4.23 10.15
C PRO A 46 -13.24 2.83 9.98
N ASN A 47 -14.36 2.74 9.27
CA ASN A 47 -14.93 1.45 8.92
C ASN A 47 -14.09 0.82 7.80
N PHE A 48 -13.40 -0.25 8.13
CA PHE A 48 -12.79 -1.14 7.16
C PHE A 48 -13.44 -2.51 7.27
N ILE A 49 -13.60 -3.17 6.14
CA ILE A 49 -14.25 -4.48 6.10
C ILE A 49 -13.15 -5.53 6.08
N LYS A 50 -13.12 -6.39 7.11
CA LYS A 50 -12.28 -7.59 7.11
C LYS A 50 -13.05 -8.73 6.43
N LYS A 51 -12.51 -9.29 5.35
CA LYS A 51 -13.06 -10.47 4.66
C LYS A 51 -11.94 -11.46 4.38
N GLY A 52 -11.92 -12.57 5.12
CA GLY A 52 -10.83 -13.54 5.04
C GLY A 52 -9.47 -12.87 5.26
N ASP A 53 -8.58 -13.02 4.28
CA ASP A 53 -7.22 -12.45 4.26
C ASP A 53 -7.16 -10.98 3.81
N PHE A 54 -8.30 -10.32 3.58
CA PHE A 54 -8.38 -8.95 3.06
C PHE A 54 -8.87 -7.95 4.10
N LEU A 55 -8.34 -6.73 3.98
CA LEU A 55 -8.87 -5.53 4.60
C LEU A 55 -9.24 -4.53 3.50
N LEU A 56 -10.51 -4.16 3.45
CA LEU A 56 -11.07 -3.26 2.43
C LEU A 56 -11.29 -1.88 3.05
N PHE A 57 -10.73 -0.84 2.44
CA PHE A 57 -10.88 0.55 2.87
C PHE A 57 -11.57 1.36 1.77
N ASN A 58 -12.63 2.08 2.14
CA ASN A 58 -13.44 2.90 1.23
C ASN A 58 -13.95 2.14 -0.01
N ILE A 59 -14.22 0.84 0.15
CA ILE A 59 -14.78 -0.03 -0.88
C ILE A 59 -16.13 -0.50 -0.37
N ASP A 60 -17.18 -0.27 -1.17
CA ASP A 60 -18.51 -0.76 -0.86
C ASP A 60 -18.60 -2.27 -1.17
N TYR A 61 -18.63 -3.10 -0.13
CA TYR A 61 -18.73 -4.55 -0.28
C TYR A 61 -20.16 -5.03 0.02
N PRO A 62 -20.77 -5.90 -0.81
CA PRO A 62 -20.16 -6.60 -1.95
C PRO A 62 -20.24 -5.85 -3.28
N LYS A 63 -21.03 -4.78 -3.41
CA LYS A 63 -21.41 -4.18 -4.71
C LYS A 63 -20.20 -3.81 -5.57
N GLU A 64 -19.25 -3.04 -5.02
CA GLU A 64 -18.06 -2.59 -5.73
C GLU A 64 -17.00 -3.69 -5.86
N TYR A 65 -16.97 -4.64 -4.93
CA TYR A 65 -16.05 -5.77 -5.00
C TYR A 65 -16.51 -6.84 -6.02
N MET A 66 -17.82 -6.98 -6.21
CA MET A 66 -18.40 -8.02 -7.07
C MET A 66 -18.71 -7.50 -8.48
N HIS A 67 -19.24 -6.28 -8.64
CA HIS A 67 -19.61 -5.71 -9.94
C HIS A 67 -18.47 -4.91 -10.61
N GLN A 68 -17.29 -5.50 -10.69
CA GLN A 68 -16.08 -4.84 -11.22
C GLN A 68 -16.02 -4.82 -12.74
N GLU A 69 -16.81 -5.65 -13.41
CA GLU A 69 -16.80 -5.81 -14.87
C GLU A 69 -17.31 -4.56 -15.61
N SER A 70 -18.09 -3.70 -14.95
CA SER A 70 -18.61 -2.46 -15.54
C SER A 70 -17.79 -1.20 -15.19
N ILE A 71 -16.72 -1.33 -14.40
CA ILE A 71 -15.98 -0.18 -13.87
C ILE A 71 -14.48 -0.29 -14.18
N LYS A 72 -13.97 0.62 -15.01
CA LYS A 72 -12.53 0.73 -15.30
C LYS A 72 -11.79 1.41 -14.15
N TYR A 73 -10.90 0.67 -13.49
CA TYR A 73 -10.03 1.24 -12.46
C TYR A 73 -8.60 1.40 -12.98
N ASN A 74 -7.97 2.51 -12.59
CA ASN A 74 -6.52 2.65 -12.60
C ASN A 74 -5.95 1.90 -11.39
N ILE A 75 -5.57 0.65 -11.61
CA ILE A 75 -5.15 -0.28 -10.56
C ILE A 75 -3.64 -0.29 -10.42
N THR A 76 -3.17 -0.24 -9.18
CA THR A 76 -1.77 -0.43 -8.88
C THR A 76 -1.60 -1.43 -7.75
N VAL A 77 -0.65 -2.32 -7.94
CA VAL A 77 -0.26 -3.39 -7.04
C VAL A 77 1.01 -2.95 -6.31
N GLY A 78 0.96 -2.88 -4.98
CA GLY A 78 2.10 -2.48 -4.15
C GLY A 78 2.54 -3.59 -3.21
N VAL A 79 3.84 -3.80 -3.10
CA VAL A 79 4.43 -4.70 -2.09
C VAL A 79 5.51 -3.98 -1.29
N SER A 80 5.71 -4.39 -0.05
CA SER A 80 6.74 -3.78 0.81
C SER A 80 8.12 -4.36 0.49
N TYR A 81 9.15 -3.51 0.42
CA TYR A 81 10.54 -3.94 0.20
C TYR A 81 11.02 -5.01 1.21
N CYS A 82 10.49 -4.98 2.44
CA CYS A 82 10.81 -5.94 3.51
C CYS A 82 10.53 -7.41 3.13
N GLN A 83 9.71 -7.64 2.09
CA GLN A 83 9.37 -8.97 1.57
C GLN A 83 10.46 -9.54 0.64
N LYS A 84 11.38 -8.71 0.14
CA LYS A 84 12.53 -9.19 -0.62
C LYS A 84 13.43 -10.05 0.27
N PRO A 85 14.01 -11.14 -0.27
CA PRO A 85 14.95 -11.97 0.48
C PRO A 85 16.22 -11.19 0.82
N LEU A 86 16.92 -11.61 1.88
CA LEU A 86 18.17 -10.98 2.33
C LEU A 86 19.25 -10.96 1.25
N ASN A 87 19.39 -12.08 0.53
CA ASN A 87 20.32 -12.25 -0.58
C ASN A 87 19.72 -11.81 -1.94
N CYS A 88 18.80 -10.85 -1.95
CA CYS A 88 18.24 -10.33 -3.20
C CYS A 88 19.34 -9.70 -4.06
N PRO A 89 19.54 -10.15 -5.32
CA PRO A 89 20.64 -9.65 -6.17
C PRO A 89 20.47 -8.19 -6.60
N SER A 90 19.26 -7.63 -6.48
CA SER A 90 18.99 -6.20 -6.71
C SER A 90 19.08 -5.35 -5.44
N GLY A 91 19.43 -5.96 -4.30
CA GLY A 91 19.35 -5.34 -2.99
C GLY A 91 17.92 -5.36 -2.41
N ARG A 92 17.86 -5.57 -1.09
CA ARG A 92 16.61 -5.70 -0.34
C ARG A 92 15.94 -4.35 -0.04
N PHE A 93 16.72 -3.34 0.35
CA PHE A 93 16.21 -2.08 0.90
C PHE A 93 16.07 -0.98 -0.16
N ASN A 94 15.41 -1.31 -1.27
CA ASN A 94 15.16 -0.38 -2.36
C ASN A 94 13.91 -0.78 -3.16
N ASP A 95 13.53 0.05 -4.12
CA ASP A 95 12.36 -0.10 -4.99
C ASP A 95 12.67 -0.93 -6.26
N LYS A 96 13.96 -1.18 -6.52
CA LYS A 96 14.44 -1.85 -7.73
C LYS A 96 14.18 -3.35 -7.68
N CYS A 97 13.63 -3.91 -8.75
CA CYS A 97 13.54 -5.35 -8.91
C CYS A 97 13.95 -5.69 -10.34
N ASN A 98 15.13 -6.31 -10.48
CA ASN A 98 15.61 -6.85 -11.74
C ASN A 98 15.81 -8.37 -11.58
N PRO A 99 14.76 -9.17 -11.82
CA PRO A 99 14.82 -10.61 -11.62
C PRO A 99 15.91 -11.23 -12.48
N LYS A 100 16.79 -12.01 -11.83
CA LYS A 100 17.83 -12.82 -12.50
C LYS A 100 17.35 -14.28 -12.57
N PRO A 101 17.89 -15.13 -13.47
CA PRO A 101 17.55 -16.55 -13.55
C PRO A 101 18.08 -17.39 -12.36
N LEU A 102 18.11 -16.82 -11.15
CA LEU A 102 18.57 -17.44 -9.91
C LEU A 102 17.39 -18.03 -9.12
N SER A 103 17.63 -19.11 -8.38
CA SER A 103 16.62 -19.76 -7.52
C SER A 103 15.95 -18.78 -6.54
N VAL A 104 16.75 -17.88 -5.95
CA VAL A 104 16.26 -16.82 -5.05
C VAL A 104 15.20 -15.92 -5.71
N CYS A 105 15.35 -15.58 -6.99
CA CYS A 105 14.40 -14.74 -7.72
C CYS A 105 13.16 -15.53 -8.15
N LYS A 106 13.33 -16.80 -8.57
CA LYS A 106 12.21 -17.70 -8.92
C LYS A 106 11.26 -17.93 -7.75
N ASN A 107 11.83 -18.07 -6.55
CA ASN A 107 11.07 -18.31 -5.31
C ASN A 107 10.71 -17.01 -4.56
N CYS A 108 11.06 -15.84 -5.10
CA CYS A 108 10.79 -14.58 -4.45
C CYS A 108 9.32 -14.18 -4.63
N THR A 109 8.59 -14.04 -3.52
CA THR A 109 7.18 -13.60 -3.53
C THR A 109 6.98 -12.24 -4.19
N VAL A 110 7.91 -11.30 -4.00
CA VAL A 110 7.89 -9.98 -4.66
C VAL A 110 7.96 -10.14 -6.19
N ASN A 111 8.81 -11.03 -6.69
CA ASN A 111 8.92 -11.30 -8.11
C ASN A 111 7.67 -11.98 -8.66
N GLN A 112 7.13 -12.97 -7.94
CA GLN A 112 5.89 -13.66 -8.32
C GLN A 112 4.72 -12.68 -8.44
N ILE A 113 4.55 -11.78 -7.48
CA ILE A 113 3.51 -10.73 -7.52
C ILE A 113 3.76 -9.74 -8.66
N ARG A 114 5.01 -9.33 -8.88
CA ARG A 114 5.40 -8.42 -9.99
C ARG A 114 5.00 -9.00 -11.34
N GLU A 115 5.46 -10.21 -11.65
CA GLU A 115 5.16 -10.91 -12.90
C GLU A 115 3.65 -11.05 -13.07
N HIS A 116 2.96 -11.46 -12.01
CA HIS A 116 1.52 -11.64 -12.03
C HIS A 116 0.76 -10.33 -12.27
N ALA A 117 1.20 -9.21 -11.71
CA ALA A 117 0.62 -7.88 -11.96
C ALA A 117 0.86 -7.42 -13.41
N ILE A 118 2.09 -7.57 -13.92
CA ILE A 118 2.47 -7.18 -15.29
C ILE A 118 1.67 -7.99 -16.33
N ASN A 119 1.57 -9.30 -16.16
CA ASN A 119 0.81 -10.19 -17.05
C ASN A 119 -0.70 -9.87 -17.08
N ASN A 120 -1.18 -9.18 -16.04
CA ASN A 120 -2.54 -8.70 -15.91
C ASN A 120 -2.70 -7.21 -16.30
N ASN A 121 -1.71 -6.60 -16.93
CA ASN A 121 -1.68 -5.18 -17.32
C ASN A 121 -1.89 -4.20 -16.16
N LEU A 122 -1.45 -4.58 -14.96
CA LEU A 122 -1.56 -3.72 -13.77
C LEU A 122 -0.22 -3.05 -13.47
N ARG A 123 -0.25 -1.82 -12.96
CA ARG A 123 0.95 -1.14 -12.50
C ARG A 123 1.47 -1.86 -11.26
N PHE A 124 2.77 -2.13 -11.20
CA PHE A 124 3.44 -2.69 -10.03
C PHE A 124 4.41 -1.68 -9.42
N ILE A 125 4.47 -1.62 -8.09
CA ILE A 125 5.48 -0.86 -7.36
C ILE A 125 6.00 -1.62 -6.14
N ILE A 126 7.19 -1.24 -5.70
CA ILE A 126 7.74 -1.63 -4.41
C ILE A 126 7.75 -0.40 -3.52
N ILE A 127 7.10 -0.48 -2.38
CA ILE A 127 7.01 0.59 -1.39
C ILE A 127 8.23 0.44 -0.50
N THR A 128 9.11 1.44 -0.46
CA THR A 128 10.35 1.45 0.34
C THR A 128 10.26 2.26 1.62
N THR A 129 9.42 3.29 1.62
CA THR A 129 9.29 4.20 2.76
C THR A 129 7.84 4.57 3.02
N SER A 130 7.58 4.99 4.25
CA SER A 130 6.34 5.67 4.65
C SER A 130 6.04 6.88 3.77
N PHE A 131 7.09 7.60 3.33
CA PHE A 131 6.95 8.75 2.46
C PHE A 131 6.47 8.37 1.05
N GLU A 132 7.09 7.36 0.41
CA GLU A 132 6.61 6.85 -0.89
C GLU A 132 5.17 6.40 -0.81
N PHE A 133 4.81 5.76 0.30
CA PHE A 133 3.45 5.34 0.56
C PHE A 133 2.47 6.53 0.67
N ALA A 134 2.84 7.61 1.34
CA ALA A 134 2.04 8.83 1.41
C ALA A 134 1.90 9.52 0.03
N ARG A 135 3.01 9.65 -0.71
CA ARG A 135 3.03 10.24 -2.07
C ARG A 135 2.09 9.52 -3.01
N LEU A 136 2.06 8.20 -2.89
CA LEU A 136 1.21 7.34 -3.67
C LEU A 136 -0.29 7.56 -3.38
N HIS A 137 -0.68 7.68 -2.11
CA HIS A 137 -2.06 8.00 -1.74
C HIS A 137 -2.46 9.36 -2.32
N LEU A 138 -1.57 10.36 -2.21
CA LEU A 138 -1.82 11.68 -2.80
C LEU A 138 -1.98 11.64 -4.31
N LYS A 139 -1.16 10.85 -5.01
CA LYS A 139 -1.31 10.66 -6.46
C LYS A 139 -2.67 10.04 -6.80
N MET A 140 -3.14 9.09 -6.00
CA MET A 140 -4.45 8.48 -6.20
C MET A 140 -5.59 9.46 -5.95
N THR A 141 -5.51 10.26 -4.90
CA THR A 141 -6.51 11.29 -4.60
C THR A 141 -6.57 12.33 -5.70
N LYS A 142 -5.41 12.82 -6.18
CA LYS A 142 -5.37 13.72 -7.34
C LYS A 142 -6.02 13.11 -8.59
N ASN A 143 -5.80 11.82 -8.83
CA ASN A 143 -6.45 11.11 -9.94
C ASN A 143 -7.97 10.96 -9.73
N SER A 144 -8.40 10.65 -8.51
CA SER A 144 -9.82 10.53 -8.12
C SER A 144 -10.56 11.85 -8.28
N LEU A 145 -9.94 12.97 -7.86
CA LEU A 145 -10.46 14.32 -8.03
C LEU A 145 -10.58 14.72 -9.51
N ARG A 146 -9.81 14.10 -10.41
CA ARG A 146 -9.92 14.26 -11.87
C ARG A 146 -10.95 13.31 -12.50
N GLY A 147 -11.74 12.62 -11.70
CA GLY A 147 -12.76 11.66 -12.15
C GLY A 147 -12.24 10.26 -12.46
N HIS A 148 -10.94 9.98 -12.26
CA HIS A 148 -10.41 8.64 -12.48
C HIS A 148 -10.67 7.73 -11.28
N LYS A 149 -11.35 6.60 -11.49
CA LYS A 149 -11.49 5.57 -10.47
C LYS A 149 -10.15 4.90 -10.26
N THR A 150 -9.60 4.98 -9.05
CA THR A 150 -8.31 4.38 -8.69
C THR A 150 -8.51 3.32 -7.62
N LEU A 151 -7.74 2.24 -7.70
CA LEU A 151 -7.75 1.18 -6.71
C LEU A 151 -6.34 0.74 -6.42
N TYR A 152 -6.05 0.55 -5.14
CA TYR A 152 -4.78 0.07 -4.68
C TYR A 152 -4.92 -1.33 -4.10
N ILE A 153 -4.09 -2.28 -4.56
CA ILE A 153 -4.00 -3.62 -3.98
C ILE A 153 -2.61 -3.74 -3.38
N VAL A 154 -2.51 -3.75 -2.05
CA VAL A 154 -1.22 -3.70 -1.37
C VAL A 154 -0.98 -4.85 -0.44
N SER A 155 0.30 -5.10 -0.20
CA SER A 155 0.73 -5.80 0.99
C SER A 155 1.73 -5.02 1.80
N VAL A 156 1.36 -4.81 3.06
CA VAL A 156 2.09 -4.01 4.03
C VAL A 156 2.07 -4.69 5.38
N CYS A 157 3.09 -4.40 6.20
CA CYS A 157 3.15 -4.89 7.58
C CYS A 157 2.10 -4.17 8.45
N PRO A 158 1.78 -4.71 9.66
CA PRO A 158 0.73 -4.14 10.52
C PRO A 158 0.98 -2.68 10.90
N TYR A 159 2.25 -2.28 11.04
CA TYR A 159 2.64 -0.91 11.32
C TYR A 159 2.23 0.05 10.19
N ILE A 160 2.63 -0.25 8.95
CA ILE A 160 2.24 0.55 7.77
C ILE A 160 0.75 0.46 7.52
N LEU A 161 0.12 -0.69 7.79
CA LEU A 161 -1.32 -0.84 7.66
C LEU A 161 -2.08 0.20 8.48
N ASN A 162 -1.71 0.42 9.75
CA ASN A 162 -2.36 1.43 10.59
C ASN A 162 -2.22 2.84 10.02
N ILE A 163 -1.04 3.17 9.48
CA ILE A 163 -0.79 4.42 8.76
C ILE A 163 -1.67 4.50 7.50
N SER A 164 -1.83 3.39 6.78
CA SER A 164 -2.66 3.27 5.59
C SER A 164 -4.12 3.53 5.89
N LYS A 165 -4.64 3.11 7.05
CA LYS A 165 -6.03 3.37 7.45
C LYS A 165 -6.29 4.86 7.52
N LEU A 166 -5.39 5.59 8.19
CA LEU A 166 -5.49 7.03 8.36
C LEU A 166 -5.45 7.75 7.01
N PHE A 167 -4.46 7.45 6.16
CA PHE A 167 -4.35 8.07 4.84
C PHE A 167 -5.53 7.72 3.93
N SER A 168 -5.95 6.47 3.91
CA SER A 168 -7.10 6.05 3.11
C SER A 168 -8.35 6.79 3.53
N PHE A 169 -8.62 6.90 4.83
CA PHE A 169 -9.77 7.62 5.35
C PHE A 169 -9.74 9.11 4.98
N ILE A 170 -8.64 9.81 5.31
CA ILE A 170 -8.51 11.26 5.07
C ILE A 170 -8.61 11.59 3.59
N LEU A 171 -7.99 10.76 2.75
CA LEU A 171 -7.81 11.05 1.33
C LEU A 171 -8.83 10.33 0.44
N GLY A 172 -9.78 9.59 1.02
CA GLY A 172 -10.82 8.85 0.29
C GLY A 172 -10.26 7.78 -0.66
N VAL A 173 -9.07 7.23 -0.38
CA VAL A 173 -8.41 6.26 -1.28
C VAL A 173 -9.03 4.88 -1.12
N LYS A 174 -9.36 4.21 -2.23
CA LYS A 174 -9.83 2.82 -2.23
C LYS A 174 -8.64 1.87 -2.17
N LEU A 175 -8.61 1.04 -1.13
CA LEU A 175 -7.47 0.19 -0.81
C LEU A 175 -7.95 -1.22 -0.44
N ILE A 176 -7.35 -2.23 -1.07
CA ILE A 176 -7.39 -3.63 -0.66
C ILE A 176 -6.03 -3.94 -0.08
N SER A 177 -5.97 -4.14 1.23
CA SER A 177 -4.75 -4.56 1.90
C SER A 177 -4.77 -6.05 2.21
N ILE A 178 -3.68 -6.73 1.84
CA ILE A 178 -3.35 -8.09 2.25
C ILE A 178 -2.22 -7.98 3.29
N PRO A 179 -2.52 -8.09 4.60
CA PRO A 179 -1.54 -7.84 5.64
C PRO A 179 -0.40 -8.87 5.60
N LEU A 180 0.81 -8.38 5.84
CA LEU A 180 1.94 -9.23 6.20
C LEU A 180 1.88 -9.50 7.70
N ILE A 181 2.11 -10.75 8.10
CA ILE A 181 1.86 -11.19 9.48
C ILE A 181 3.15 -11.60 10.20
N LYS A 182 4.12 -12.15 9.47
CA LYS A 182 5.40 -12.57 10.06
C LYS A 182 6.42 -11.44 10.03
N GLU A 183 7.18 -11.27 11.11
CA GLU A 183 8.36 -10.40 11.17
C GLU A 183 8.07 -8.95 10.76
N GLY A 184 6.89 -8.45 11.11
CA GLY A 184 6.51 -7.04 11.00
C GLY A 184 7.30 -6.16 11.96
N CYS A 185 7.37 -4.86 11.69
CA CYS A 185 7.90 -3.91 12.68
C CYS A 185 6.82 -3.65 13.73
N ASN A 186 7.20 -3.67 15.01
CA ASN A 186 6.30 -3.46 16.14
C ASN A 186 6.41 -2.03 16.72
N SER A 187 7.46 -1.30 16.34
CA SER A 187 7.73 0.06 16.79
C SER A 187 8.14 0.98 15.64
N SER A 188 7.98 2.29 15.83
CA SER A 188 8.50 3.31 14.91
C SER A 188 10.03 3.22 14.77
N LYS A 189 10.74 2.91 15.86
CA LYS A 189 12.19 2.74 15.86
C LYS A 189 12.63 1.58 14.95
N GLU A 190 11.98 0.42 15.05
CA GLU A 190 12.24 -0.71 14.15
C GLU A 190 11.89 -0.39 12.70
N PHE A 191 10.79 0.32 12.48
CA PHE A 191 10.39 0.73 11.13
C PHE A 191 11.43 1.66 10.49
N LEU A 192 11.89 2.69 11.21
CA LEU A 192 12.93 3.61 10.75
C LEU A 192 14.28 2.93 10.58
N SER A 193 14.60 1.97 11.45
CA SER A 193 15.78 1.11 11.30
C SER A 193 15.72 0.33 9.98
N ALA A 194 14.56 -0.27 9.67
CA ALA A 194 14.34 -0.98 8.43
C ALA A 194 14.47 -0.07 7.20
N GLU A 195 13.90 1.14 7.24
CA GLU A 195 14.03 2.13 6.14
C GLU A 195 15.50 2.52 5.89
N LYS A 196 16.35 2.49 6.92
CA LYS A 196 17.80 2.74 6.83
C LYS A 196 18.61 1.52 6.37
N GLY A 197 17.96 0.39 6.07
CA GLY A 197 18.64 -0.83 5.65
C GLY A 197 18.87 -1.86 6.76
N TYR A 198 18.39 -1.59 7.98
CA TYR A 198 18.67 -2.42 9.15
C TYR A 198 17.42 -3.20 9.57
N LYS A 199 17.23 -4.36 8.94
CA LYS A 199 16.21 -5.35 9.33
C LYS A 199 16.69 -6.76 8.98
N ALA A 200 16.97 -7.58 9.99
CA ALA A 200 17.43 -8.94 9.78
C ALA A 200 16.34 -9.83 9.15
N GLN A 201 15.13 -9.78 9.70
CA GLN A 201 14.09 -10.75 9.32
C GLN A 201 13.27 -10.33 8.11
N LYS A 202 12.90 -11.29 7.26
CA LYS A 202 12.03 -11.10 6.09
C LYS A 202 10.57 -11.10 6.52
N THR A 203 9.81 -10.08 6.08
CA THR A 203 8.38 -10.01 6.39
C THR A 203 7.61 -10.86 5.38
N GLU A 204 6.68 -11.70 5.85
CA GLU A 204 5.96 -12.66 5.01
C GLU A 204 4.44 -12.66 5.25
N TYR A 205 3.73 -13.20 4.26
CA TYR A 205 2.31 -13.54 4.35
C TYR A 205 2.08 -14.77 5.23
N MET A 206 0.83 -14.96 5.66
CA MET A 206 0.31 -16.31 5.84
C MET A 206 0.20 -17.02 4.48
N ARG A 207 0.35 -18.36 4.47
CA ARG A 207 0.39 -19.14 3.22
C ARG A 207 -0.85 -18.93 2.34
N THR A 208 -2.03 -18.78 2.96
CA THR A 208 -3.31 -18.51 2.27
C THR A 208 -3.37 -17.11 1.66
N ALA A 209 -2.84 -16.11 2.36
CA ALA A 209 -2.92 -14.70 1.97
C ALA A 209 -2.14 -14.38 0.69
N HIS A 210 -1.03 -15.08 0.42
CA HIS A 210 -0.30 -14.90 -0.86
C HIS A 210 -1.16 -15.32 -2.06
N ASN A 211 -1.78 -16.51 -1.98
CA ASN A 211 -2.67 -16.99 -3.05
C ASN A 211 -3.90 -16.09 -3.22
N ALA A 212 -4.44 -15.59 -2.10
CA ALA A 212 -5.52 -14.63 -2.11
C ALA A 212 -5.12 -13.35 -2.86
N PHE A 213 -3.90 -12.85 -2.63
CA PHE A 213 -3.37 -11.69 -3.34
C PHE A 213 -3.27 -11.94 -4.86
N LEU A 214 -2.67 -13.05 -5.29
CA LEU A 214 -2.56 -13.37 -6.72
C LEU A 214 -3.95 -13.51 -7.37
N LYS A 215 -4.91 -14.14 -6.70
CA LYS A 215 -6.30 -14.23 -7.18
C LYS A 215 -6.94 -12.85 -7.34
N THR A 216 -6.74 -11.95 -6.40
CA THR A 216 -7.25 -10.57 -6.47
C THR A 216 -6.65 -9.83 -7.66
N ILE A 217 -5.33 -9.92 -7.88
CA ILE A 217 -4.68 -9.33 -9.06
C ILE A 217 -5.28 -9.88 -10.35
N THR A 218 -5.47 -11.20 -10.48
CA THR A 218 -6.08 -11.80 -11.68
C THR A 218 -7.48 -11.27 -11.92
N ARG A 219 -8.31 -11.23 -10.87
CA ARG A 219 -9.71 -10.78 -10.96
C ARG A 219 -9.78 -9.37 -11.54
N PHE A 220 -9.03 -8.46 -10.94
CA PHE A 220 -8.96 -7.06 -11.36
C PHE A 220 -8.26 -6.85 -12.72
N GLY A 221 -7.29 -7.70 -13.05
CA GLY A 221 -6.64 -7.73 -14.35
C GLY A 221 -7.59 -8.06 -15.49
N LYS A 222 -8.45 -9.07 -15.30
CA LYS A 222 -9.46 -9.47 -16.29
C LYS A 222 -10.47 -8.35 -16.54
N SER A 223 -11.04 -7.76 -15.49
CA SER A 223 -12.04 -6.68 -15.63
C SER A 223 -11.50 -5.47 -16.41
N ASN A 224 -10.20 -5.17 -16.33
CA ASN A 224 -9.59 -4.08 -17.11
C ASN A 224 -9.34 -4.42 -18.59
N LYS A 225 -9.32 -5.71 -18.98
CA LYS A 225 -9.15 -6.12 -20.39
C LYS A 225 -10.43 -5.96 -21.21
N TYR A 226 -11.61 -6.11 -20.60
CA TYR A 226 -12.91 -6.02 -21.28
C TYR A 226 -13.41 -4.58 -21.51
N LEU A 227 -12.62 -3.58 -21.13
CA LEU A 227 -12.94 -2.15 -21.25
C LEU A 227 -11.93 -1.40 -22.14
N LYS A 228 -11.24 -2.13 -23.02
CA LYS A 228 -10.36 -1.57 -24.06
C LYS A 228 -11.13 -1.41 -25.36
#